data_AF-A0A813JD91-F1
#
_entry.id   AF-A0A813JD91-F1
#
_cell.length_a   1.000
_cell.length_b   1.000
_cell.length_c   1.000
_cell.angle_alpha   90.00
_cell.angle_beta   90.00
_cell.angle_gamma   90.00
#
_symmetry.space_group_name_H-M   'P 1'
#
loop_
_entity.id
_entity.type
_entity.pdbx_description
1 polymer ?
#
loop_
_entity_poly.entity_id
_entity_poly.type
_entity_poly.pdbx_seq_one_letter_code
_entity_poly.pdbx_strand_id
1 'polypeptide(L)'
;MRRNTFDGTSSGSGSGGAAIDVPIAQGCRVEVLPGRQFPSFAAGDVGTVKRVDEEARTCDVLFDTRAVMGPVPVALRHLFVIEAPSSPYSPRGYGEGADGLAQLAEGLLSSSHGAHRASVNEGSVLRKMQSHDAYAVAISATLGSAGSAVGGGSASAELVMRLSRLEARVASVEAAAAECEPGAIGSGRPAGRLVAARVAVLEGAHQAEIAQLRRSLDEAVSLGREQDQIHRKHRSSTRELDGHFEEVDRRCANLREFTRGLQEELGRLSTAMSSQEQRAANLEEVVHSAGDGLATLGSLLEGQERRTSELGQALSTASADLAQLSKRLEDSRQRDLGRGELSGAAERGERDFDRRTSQREERQREDIDSVWKALRELQELVVHESEHRAAGLREVLGVLA
;
A
#
# COMPACT_ATOMS: atom_id res chain seq x y z
N MET A 1 -2.34 45.53 -9.45
CA MET A 1 -2.59 44.73 -8.22
C MET A 1 -3.69 43.71 -8.50
N ARG A 2 -3.33 42.51 -8.95
CA ARG A 2 -4.21 41.34 -8.96
C ARG A 2 -3.35 40.17 -8.46
N ARG A 3 -3.74 39.61 -7.30
CA ARG A 3 -3.05 38.45 -6.71
C ARG A 3 -3.49 37.21 -7.47
N ASN A 4 -2.53 36.56 -8.13
CA ASN A 4 -2.67 35.19 -8.59
C ASN A 4 -2.60 34.26 -7.38
N THR A 5 -3.73 33.67 -7.00
CA THR A 5 -3.78 32.48 -6.16
C THR A 5 -3.54 31.27 -7.07
N PHE A 6 -2.32 30.76 -7.01
CA PHE A 6 -1.91 29.51 -7.65
C PHE A 6 -2.14 28.38 -6.65
N ASP A 7 -3.30 27.72 -6.73
CA ASP A 7 -3.54 26.48 -6.00
C ASP A 7 -2.93 25.33 -6.81
N GLY A 8 -1.71 24.97 -6.43
CA GLY A 8 -1.07 23.73 -6.87
C GLY A 8 -1.67 22.56 -6.11
N THR A 9 -2.56 21.81 -6.75
CA THR A 9 -2.99 20.49 -6.31
C THR A 9 -1.82 19.51 -6.46
N SER A 10 -1.04 19.34 -5.40
CA SER A 10 -0.11 18.23 -5.25
C SER A 10 -0.92 16.98 -4.92
N SER A 11 -1.18 16.18 -5.94
CA SER A 11 -1.67 14.80 -5.84
C SER A 11 -0.59 13.93 -5.17
N GLY A 12 -0.58 13.96 -3.84
CA GLY A 12 0.20 13.06 -3.00
C GLY A 12 -0.49 11.71 -2.90
N SER A 13 0.08 10.70 -3.56
CA SER A 13 -0.22 9.28 -3.32
C SER A 13 0.20 8.92 -1.88
N GLY A 14 -0.67 9.22 -0.93
CA GLY A 14 -0.51 8.90 0.48
C GLY A 14 -0.65 7.40 0.71
N SER A 15 0.47 6.68 0.65
CA SER A 15 0.64 5.44 1.40
C SER A 15 0.56 5.80 2.87
N GLY A 16 -0.65 5.84 3.42
CA GLY A 16 -0.95 6.01 4.83
C GLY A 16 -0.51 4.78 5.62
N GLY A 17 0.81 4.56 5.69
CA GLY A 17 1.39 3.70 6.70
C GLY A 17 1.06 4.34 8.05
N ALA A 18 0.24 3.66 8.85
CA ALA A 18 -0.01 4.05 10.22
C ALA A 18 1.34 4.38 10.86
N ALA A 19 1.54 5.65 11.22
CA ALA A 19 2.77 6.13 11.82
C ALA A 19 2.94 5.37 13.13
N ILE A 20 3.72 4.29 13.09
CA ILE A 20 4.14 3.60 14.29
C ILE A 20 4.99 4.64 15.01
N ASP A 21 4.52 5.10 16.18
CA ASP A 21 5.26 5.97 17.09
C ASP A 21 6.47 5.18 17.62
N VAL A 22 7.45 4.93 16.76
CA VAL A 22 8.72 4.33 17.13
C VAL A 22 9.54 5.45 17.78
N PRO A 23 9.92 5.32 19.07
CA PRO A 23 10.74 6.32 19.72
C PRO A 23 12.08 6.45 18.97
N ILE A 24 12.39 7.68 18.54
CA ILE A 24 13.66 7.97 17.87
C ILE A 24 14.79 7.84 18.89
N ALA A 25 15.59 6.78 18.78
CA ALA A 25 16.78 6.55 19.59
C ALA A 25 18.08 6.97 18.87
N GLN A 26 19.17 7.12 19.61
CA GLN A 26 20.50 7.30 19.05
C GLN A 26 20.86 6.14 18.12
N GLY A 27 21.38 6.45 16.93
CA GLY A 27 21.71 5.45 15.90
C GLY A 27 20.56 5.11 14.95
N CYS A 28 19.33 5.61 15.17
CA CYS A 28 18.27 5.50 14.16
C CYS A 28 18.68 6.17 12.85
N ARG A 29 18.24 5.60 11.73
CA ARG A 29 18.30 6.27 10.43
C ARG A 29 16.97 6.96 10.18
N VAL A 30 17.02 8.27 9.97
CA VAL A 30 15.86 9.14 9.89
C VAL A 30 15.85 9.92 8.57
N GLU A 31 14.64 10.24 8.09
CA GLU A 31 14.38 11.07 6.91
C GLU A 31 13.60 12.32 7.32
N VAL A 32 13.91 13.45 6.69
CA VAL A 32 13.16 14.70 6.92
C VAL A 32 11.81 14.63 6.20
N LEU A 33 10.72 14.84 6.93
CA LEU A 33 9.36 14.81 6.39
C LEU A 33 9.18 15.80 5.21
N PRO A 34 8.41 15.42 4.17
CA PRO A 34 8.15 16.28 3.03
C PRO A 34 7.36 17.54 3.41
N GLY A 35 7.58 18.63 2.67
CA GLY A 35 6.79 19.87 2.78
C GLY A 35 7.39 20.98 3.67
N ARG A 36 8.64 20.85 4.12
CA ARG A 36 9.36 21.92 4.83
C ARG A 36 10.75 22.12 4.26
N GLN A 37 11.20 23.37 4.19
CA GLN A 37 12.54 23.74 3.75
C GLN A 37 13.25 24.44 4.91
N PHE A 38 14.45 23.96 5.25
CA PHE A 38 15.32 24.59 6.24
C PHE A 38 16.63 25.01 5.55
N PRO A 39 17.33 26.05 6.05
CA PRO A 39 18.60 26.47 5.43
C PRO A 39 19.68 25.38 5.46
N SER A 40 19.67 24.52 6.49
CA SER A 40 20.70 23.53 6.75
C SER A 40 20.40 22.13 6.17
N PHE A 41 19.14 21.82 5.85
CA PHE A 41 18.69 20.51 5.33
C PHE A 41 17.35 20.64 4.56
N ALA A 42 17.11 19.73 3.62
CA ALA A 42 15.92 19.71 2.76
C ALA A 42 14.97 18.54 3.12
N ALA A 43 13.72 18.65 2.66
CA ALA A 43 12.77 17.54 2.69
C ALA A 43 13.32 16.32 1.94
N GLY A 44 13.23 15.13 2.54
CA GLY A 44 13.78 13.89 2.00
C GLY A 44 15.27 13.66 2.29
N ASP A 45 15.96 14.57 2.97
CA ASP A 45 17.33 14.31 3.41
C ASP A 45 17.35 13.19 4.46
N VAL A 46 18.22 12.21 4.25
CA VAL A 46 18.42 11.07 5.14
C VAL A 46 19.68 11.27 5.98
N GLY A 47 19.61 10.89 7.26
CA GLY A 47 20.74 10.99 8.18
C GLY A 47 20.66 10.03 9.35
N THR A 48 21.74 9.96 10.11
CA THR A 48 21.84 9.14 11.32
C THR A 48 21.77 10.00 12.57
N VAL A 49 20.93 9.64 13.53
CA VAL A 49 20.78 10.36 14.79
C VAL A 49 22.01 10.12 15.68
N LYS A 50 22.76 11.19 15.97
CA LYS A 50 23.97 11.14 16.82
C LYS A 50 23.68 11.39 18.28
N ARG A 51 22.68 12.22 18.61
CA ARG A 51 22.27 12.53 19.98
C ARG A 51 20.80 12.91 19.99
N VAL A 52 20.06 12.46 21.01
CA VAL A 52 18.66 12.83 21.23
C VAL A 52 18.58 13.63 22.52
N ASP A 53 17.93 14.80 22.45
CA ASP A 53 17.59 15.63 23.60
C ASP A 53 16.07 15.56 23.79
N GLU A 54 15.64 14.67 24.68
CA GLU A 54 14.23 14.40 24.92
C GLU A 54 13.54 15.58 25.61
N GLU A 55 14.27 16.35 26.44
CA GLU A 55 13.75 17.53 27.13
C GLU A 55 13.43 18.66 26.15
N ALA A 56 14.35 18.93 25.20
CA ALA A 56 14.16 19.96 24.18
C ALA A 56 13.31 19.51 22.98
N ARG A 57 13.00 18.21 22.88
CA ARG A 57 12.38 17.56 21.70
C ARG A 57 13.15 17.82 20.40
N THR A 58 14.47 17.80 20.49
CA THR A 58 15.40 17.97 19.36
C THR A 58 16.40 16.81 19.33
N CYS A 59 17.01 16.57 18.17
CA CYS A 59 18.10 15.62 18.05
C CYS A 59 19.13 16.13 17.05
N ASP A 60 20.39 15.76 17.27
CA ASP A 60 21.48 16.08 16.36
C ASP A 60 21.58 14.98 15.30
N VAL A 61 21.28 15.32 14.06
CA VAL A 61 21.29 14.39 12.91
C VAL A 61 22.51 14.67 12.05
N LEU A 62 23.27 13.62 11.73
CA LEU A 62 24.34 13.69 10.74
C LEU A 62 23.77 13.23 9.38
N PHE A 63 23.53 14.19 8.48
CA PHE A 63 22.97 13.93 7.15
C PHE A 63 23.99 13.31 6.20
N ASP A 64 23.57 12.30 5.45
CA ASP A 64 24.43 11.53 4.54
C ASP A 64 24.98 12.42 3.41
N THR A 65 24.17 13.36 2.92
CA THR A 65 24.54 14.29 1.84
C THR A 65 25.53 15.37 2.28
N ARG A 66 25.71 15.57 3.60
CA ARG A 66 26.47 16.70 4.16
C ARG A 66 27.31 16.32 5.38
N ALA A 67 27.90 15.11 5.37
CA ALA A 67 28.73 14.62 6.48
C ALA A 67 29.87 15.56 6.91
N VAL A 68 30.30 16.49 6.03
CA VAL A 68 31.37 17.47 6.28
C VAL A 68 30.95 18.60 7.25
N MET A 69 29.66 18.93 7.37
CA MET A 69 29.20 20.08 8.18
C MET A 69 28.90 19.73 9.65
N GLY A 70 29.16 18.49 10.07
CA GLY A 70 28.89 18.02 11.43
C GLY A 70 27.41 17.77 11.71
N PRO A 71 27.05 17.35 12.94
CA PRO A 71 25.67 17.08 13.34
C PRO A 71 24.84 18.37 13.35
N VAL A 72 23.63 18.32 12.79
CA VAL A 72 22.70 19.45 12.71
C VAL A 72 21.51 19.19 13.65
N PRO A 73 21.13 20.16 14.52
CA PRO A 73 19.98 20.00 15.40
C PRO A 73 18.67 20.09 14.61
N VAL A 74 17.82 19.07 14.74
CA VAL A 74 16.52 18.95 14.08
C VAL A 74 15.45 18.62 15.12
N ALA A 75 14.25 19.20 15.00
CA ALA A 75 13.15 18.87 15.90
C ALA A 75 12.57 17.49 15.56
N LEU A 76 12.28 16.67 16.59
CA LEU A 76 11.81 15.28 16.43
C LEU A 76 10.56 15.17 15.54
N ARG A 77 9.65 16.17 15.61
CA ARG A 77 8.43 16.28 14.80
C ARG A 77 8.64 16.45 13.28
N HIS A 78 9.88 16.62 12.84
CA HIS A 78 10.24 16.80 11.43
C HIS A 78 10.95 15.59 10.83
N LEU A 79 11.08 14.52 11.62
CA LEU A 79 11.81 13.32 11.24
C LEU A 79 10.87 12.12 11.19
N PHE A 80 11.17 11.22 10.27
CA PHE A 80 10.54 9.92 10.11
C PHE A 80 11.61 8.84 10.22
N VAL A 81 11.39 7.81 11.04
CA VAL A 81 12.36 6.71 11.19
C VAL A 81 12.25 5.77 9.99
N ILE A 82 13.31 5.66 9.19
CA ILE A 82 13.39 4.70 8.09
C ILE A 82 13.85 3.34 8.63
N GLU A 83 14.88 3.35 9.47
CA GLU A 83 15.53 2.15 9.97
C GLU A 83 15.76 2.31 11.47
N ALA A 84 15.13 1.45 12.27
CA ALA A 84 15.45 1.33 13.68
C ALA A 84 16.92 0.92 13.82
N PRO A 85 17.64 1.37 14.87
CA PRO A 85 19.02 1.00 15.08
C PRO A 85 19.10 -0.51 15.05
N SER A 86 19.89 -1.05 14.12
CA SER A 86 20.19 -2.47 14.03
C SER A 86 20.99 -2.86 15.26
N SER A 87 20.28 -3.05 16.38
CA SER A 87 20.77 -3.27 17.76
C SER A 87 22.26 -3.59 17.82
N PRO A 88 23.15 -2.59 17.91
CA PRO A 88 24.58 -2.86 17.90
C PRO A 88 25.09 -3.36 19.27
N TYR A 89 24.24 -3.36 20.30
CA TYR A 89 24.62 -3.67 21.68
C TYR A 89 23.50 -4.38 22.43
N SER A 90 23.63 -5.70 22.59
CA SER A 90 23.27 -6.31 23.88
C SER A 90 24.08 -5.59 24.96
N PRO A 91 23.49 -5.20 26.10
CA PRO A 91 24.19 -4.46 27.14
C PRO A 91 25.35 -5.31 27.64
N ARG A 92 26.56 -4.96 27.21
CA ARG A 92 27.80 -5.52 27.72
C ARG A 92 27.91 -5.00 29.15
N GLY A 93 27.57 -5.88 30.09
CA GLY A 93 27.57 -5.58 31.52
C GLY A 93 28.89 -4.97 31.95
N TYR A 94 28.78 -4.01 32.85
CA TYR A 94 29.86 -3.56 33.70
C TYR A 94 30.51 -4.78 34.35
N GLY A 95 31.71 -5.12 33.88
CA GLY A 95 32.55 -6.19 34.39
C GLY A 95 33.98 -5.71 34.31
N GLU A 96 34.33 -4.88 35.28
CA GLU A 96 35.68 -4.45 35.61
C GLU A 96 36.51 -5.69 36.01
N GLY A 97 37.65 -5.88 35.35
CA GLY A 97 38.71 -6.81 35.78
C GLY A 97 38.80 -8.14 35.03
N ALA A 98 39.64 -8.18 34.01
CA ALA A 98 40.64 -9.24 33.81
C ALA A 98 41.42 -8.97 32.51
N ASP A 99 42.64 -8.51 32.69
CA ASP A 99 43.68 -8.44 31.67
C ASP A 99 44.00 -9.83 31.08
N GLY A 100 44.28 -9.85 29.78
CA GLY A 100 45.14 -10.85 29.16
C GLY A 100 44.42 -11.98 28.41
N LEU A 101 44.92 -12.26 27.20
CA LEU A 101 44.65 -13.43 26.34
C LEU A 101 43.57 -13.30 25.25
N ALA A 102 43.70 -12.32 24.35
CA ALA A 102 43.17 -12.46 22.99
C ALA A 102 43.89 -11.59 21.94
N GLN A 103 45.23 -11.62 21.91
CA GLN A 103 45.99 -11.33 20.70
C GLN A 103 46.39 -12.69 20.12
N LEU A 104 45.64 -13.23 19.14
CA LEU A 104 46.07 -14.28 18.18
C LEU A 104 44.90 -14.79 17.31
N ALA A 105 44.13 -13.91 16.68
CA ALA A 105 43.17 -14.33 15.65
C ALA A 105 42.81 -13.19 14.67
N GLU A 106 43.81 -12.47 14.14
CA GLU A 106 43.67 -11.74 12.89
C GLU A 106 44.74 -12.21 11.93
N GLY A 107 44.32 -12.94 10.91
CA GLY A 107 45.21 -13.50 9.90
C GLY A 107 44.50 -14.63 9.21
N LEU A 108 43.69 -14.28 8.20
CA LEU A 108 43.34 -15.03 7.00
C LEU A 108 41.93 -14.61 6.56
N LEU A 109 41.85 -14.13 5.30
CA LEU A 109 40.67 -13.77 4.50
C LEU A 109 40.43 -12.26 4.30
N SER A 110 41.46 -11.59 3.76
CA SER A 110 41.29 -10.53 2.77
C SER A 110 41.87 -11.04 1.45
N SER A 111 41.01 -11.31 0.45
CA SER A 111 41.26 -11.12 -1.00
C SER A 111 40.31 -11.98 -1.84
N SER A 112 39.31 -11.35 -2.46
CA SER A 112 39.02 -11.48 -3.90
C SER A 112 37.78 -10.65 -4.26
N HIS A 113 38.06 -9.45 -4.78
CA HIS A 113 37.16 -8.75 -5.68
C HIS A 113 37.14 -9.50 -7.02
N GLY A 114 35.94 -9.76 -7.54
CA GLY A 114 35.72 -10.28 -8.89
C GLY A 114 34.31 -9.91 -9.35
N ALA A 115 34.24 -8.94 -10.24
CA ALA A 115 33.02 -8.39 -10.83
C ALA A 115 32.17 -9.46 -11.54
N HIS A 116 30.84 -9.38 -11.43
CA HIS A 116 29.94 -9.70 -12.53
C HIS A 116 28.60 -8.95 -12.38
N ARG A 117 28.42 -8.01 -13.31
CA ARG A 117 27.18 -7.29 -13.61
C ARG A 117 26.32 -8.22 -14.47
N ALA A 118 25.18 -8.67 -13.97
CA ALA A 118 24.17 -9.33 -14.78
C ALA A 118 22.76 -8.94 -14.32
N SER A 119 22.05 -8.34 -15.26
CA SER A 119 20.61 -8.07 -15.28
C SER A 119 19.82 -9.33 -14.92
N VAL A 120 18.88 -9.22 -13.96
CA VAL A 120 17.88 -10.27 -13.70
C VAL A 120 16.50 -9.63 -13.68
N ASN A 121 15.79 -9.96 -14.75
CA ASN A 121 14.35 -9.96 -14.97
C ASN A 121 13.52 -10.17 -13.69
N GLU A 122 12.57 -9.26 -13.47
CA GLU A 122 11.41 -9.45 -12.62
C GLU A 122 10.50 -10.53 -13.24
N GLY A 123 10.42 -11.70 -12.62
CA GLY A 123 9.56 -12.76 -13.14
C GLY A 123 9.74 -14.13 -12.49
N SER A 124 9.84 -14.22 -11.15
CA SER A 124 9.71 -15.51 -10.45
C SER A 124 9.51 -15.33 -8.94
N VAL A 125 8.31 -14.91 -8.52
CA VAL A 125 7.96 -14.79 -7.08
C VAL A 125 6.97 -15.89 -6.63
N LEU A 126 6.54 -16.80 -7.50
CA LEU A 126 5.52 -17.81 -7.19
C LEU A 126 6.03 -19.26 -7.02
N ARG A 127 7.27 -19.46 -6.53
CA ARG A 127 7.76 -20.84 -6.26
C ARG A 127 8.67 -21.00 -5.04
N LYS A 128 8.35 -20.32 -3.94
CA LYS A 128 8.93 -20.60 -2.60
C LYS A 128 7.84 -20.86 -1.56
N MET A 129 7.06 -21.93 -1.74
CA MET A 129 6.11 -22.43 -0.74
C MET A 129 6.18 -23.96 -0.55
N GLN A 130 7.31 -24.59 -0.88
CA GLN A 130 7.52 -26.05 -0.69
C GLN A 130 8.89 -26.37 -0.07
N SER A 131 9.34 -25.58 0.89
CA SER A 131 10.60 -25.81 1.62
C SER A 131 10.40 -25.76 3.14
N HIS A 132 9.32 -26.35 3.65
CA HIS A 132 9.14 -26.55 5.10
C HIS A 132 9.57 -27.96 5.59
N ASP A 133 9.85 -28.90 4.68
CA ASP A 133 10.39 -30.22 5.06
C ASP A 133 11.92 -30.27 5.21
N ALA A 134 12.64 -29.23 4.76
CA ALA A 134 14.11 -29.17 4.86
C ALA A 134 14.63 -28.72 6.24
N TYR A 135 13.79 -28.12 7.08
CA TYR A 135 14.20 -27.65 8.43
C TYR A 135 13.99 -28.68 9.55
N ALA A 136 13.16 -29.71 9.34
CA ALA A 136 12.96 -30.78 10.32
C ALA A 136 14.14 -31.78 10.41
N VAL A 137 14.95 -31.89 9.35
CA VAL A 137 16.11 -32.81 9.31
C VAL A 137 17.35 -32.23 9.99
N ALA A 138 17.50 -30.90 10.02
CA ALA A 138 18.66 -30.24 10.65
C ALA A 138 18.59 -30.23 12.19
N ILE A 139 17.39 -30.21 12.77
CA ILE A 139 17.21 -30.24 14.24
C ILE A 139 17.39 -31.68 14.78
N SER A 140 17.01 -32.70 14.00
CA SER A 140 17.22 -34.11 14.38
C SER A 140 18.70 -34.51 14.38
N ALA A 141 19.53 -33.90 13.52
CA ALA A 141 20.97 -34.17 13.46
C ALA A 141 21.78 -33.50 14.59
N THR A 142 21.28 -32.39 15.16
CA THR A 142 21.99 -31.66 16.23
C THR A 142 21.62 -32.14 17.63
N LEU A 143 20.43 -32.72 17.84
CA LEU A 143 20.06 -33.38 19.11
C LEU A 143 20.63 -34.80 19.26
N GLY A 144 21.06 -35.45 18.17
CA GLY A 144 21.72 -36.77 18.22
C GLY A 144 23.20 -36.75 18.62
N SER A 145 23.86 -35.58 18.60
CA SER A 145 25.31 -35.48 18.85
C SER A 145 25.68 -34.94 20.24
N ALA A 146 24.72 -34.49 21.05
CA ALA A 146 24.97 -33.95 22.38
C ALA A 146 24.91 -35.00 23.52
N GLY A 147 24.52 -36.25 23.23
CA GLY A 147 24.37 -37.31 24.24
C GLY A 147 25.59 -38.19 24.50
N SER A 148 26.69 -38.04 23.74
CA SER A 148 27.84 -38.97 23.77
C SER A 148 29.13 -38.37 24.33
N ALA A 149 29.03 -37.33 25.16
CA ALA A 149 30.16 -36.68 25.83
C ALA A 149 30.11 -36.77 27.36
N VAL A 150 29.36 -37.73 27.92
CA VAL A 150 29.34 -37.99 29.36
C VAL A 150 30.40 -39.03 29.71
N GLY A 151 31.59 -38.55 30.11
CA GLY A 151 32.25 -38.97 31.35
C GLY A 151 32.73 -40.41 31.55
N GLY A 152 32.64 -41.32 30.58
CA GLY A 152 33.04 -42.73 30.78
C GLY A 152 34.56 -42.97 30.91
N GLY A 153 35.40 -42.11 30.33
CA GLY A 153 36.86 -42.31 30.29
C GLY A 153 37.57 -42.03 31.62
N SER A 154 37.05 -41.09 32.43
CA SER A 154 37.71 -40.69 33.69
C SER A 154 37.55 -41.73 34.79
N ALA A 155 36.37 -42.36 34.88
CA ALA A 155 36.11 -43.38 35.89
C ALA A 155 36.96 -44.65 35.68
N SER A 156 37.23 -45.01 34.42
CA SER A 156 38.08 -46.17 34.11
C SER A 156 39.55 -45.94 34.47
N ALA A 157 40.08 -44.73 34.25
CA ALA A 157 41.45 -44.40 34.61
C ALA A 157 41.66 -44.37 36.13
N GLU A 158 40.66 -43.89 36.88
CA GLU A 158 40.70 -43.85 38.34
C GLU A 158 40.68 -45.26 38.97
N LEU A 159 39.89 -46.18 38.41
CA LEU A 159 39.85 -47.58 38.88
C LEU A 159 41.18 -48.31 38.67
N VAL A 160 41.86 -48.07 37.54
CA VAL A 160 43.19 -48.68 37.25
C VAL A 160 44.23 -48.21 38.28
N MET A 161 44.27 -46.92 38.60
CA MET A 161 45.20 -46.41 39.63
C MET A 161 44.91 -46.96 41.03
N ARG A 162 43.64 -47.19 41.38
CA ARG A 162 43.27 -47.79 42.67
C ARG A 162 43.69 -49.26 42.76
N LEU A 163 43.58 -50.02 41.66
CA LEU A 163 44.05 -51.41 41.58
C LEU A 163 45.56 -51.51 41.78
N SER A 164 46.37 -50.73 41.04
CA SER A 164 47.83 -50.75 41.19
C SER A 164 48.28 -50.38 42.60
N ARG A 165 47.55 -49.47 43.28
CA ARG A 165 47.83 -49.10 44.67
C ARG A 165 47.49 -50.21 45.67
N LEU A 166 46.44 -50.99 45.41
CA LEU A 166 46.10 -52.15 46.24
C LEU A 166 47.12 -53.28 46.05
N GLU A 167 47.53 -53.56 44.82
CA GLU A 167 48.57 -54.55 44.51
C GLU A 167 49.88 -54.22 45.24
N ALA A 168 50.32 -52.95 45.20
CA ALA A 168 51.51 -52.52 45.93
C ALA A 168 51.39 -52.67 47.46
N ARG A 169 50.20 -52.44 48.02
CA ARG A 169 49.95 -52.62 49.47
C ARG A 169 49.93 -54.09 49.87
N VAL A 170 49.38 -54.97 49.03
CA VAL A 170 49.37 -56.42 49.27
C VAL A 170 50.80 -56.95 49.25
N ALA A 171 51.60 -56.58 48.24
CA ALA A 171 53.01 -56.98 48.16
C ALA A 171 53.84 -56.52 49.38
N SER A 172 53.58 -55.30 49.88
CA SER A 172 54.22 -54.79 51.10
C SER A 172 53.84 -55.58 52.36
N VAL A 173 52.58 -55.97 52.50
CA VAL A 173 52.11 -56.76 53.65
C VAL A 173 52.63 -58.19 53.58
N GLU A 174 52.71 -58.77 52.38
CA GLU A 174 53.29 -60.10 52.16
C GLU A 174 54.79 -60.11 52.49
N ALA A 175 55.54 -59.08 52.11
CA ALA A 175 56.95 -58.92 52.49
C ALA A 175 57.13 -58.81 54.02
N ALA A 176 56.33 -57.97 54.69
CA ALA A 176 56.39 -57.83 56.14
C ALA A 176 55.94 -59.10 56.89
N ALA A 177 55.02 -59.88 56.32
CA ALA A 177 54.62 -61.17 56.87
C ALA A 177 55.72 -62.24 56.71
N ALA A 178 56.49 -62.19 55.63
CA ALA A 178 57.64 -63.07 55.42
C ALA A 178 58.80 -62.76 56.37
N GLU A 179 58.98 -61.49 56.78
CA GLU A 179 59.98 -61.10 57.79
C GLU A 179 59.60 -61.54 59.22
N CYS A 180 58.33 -61.85 59.46
CA CYS A 180 57.84 -62.40 60.74
C CYS A 180 57.97 -63.94 60.77
N GLU A 181 59.16 -64.47 60.51
CA GLU A 181 59.42 -65.90 60.69
C GLU A 181 59.37 -66.30 62.19
N PRO A 182 58.76 -67.46 62.52
CA PRO A 182 58.51 -67.89 63.90
C PRO A 182 59.73 -68.62 64.49
N GLY A 183 60.82 -67.89 64.68
CA GLY A 183 62.06 -68.39 65.28
C GLY A 183 62.18 -68.15 66.80
N ALA A 184 61.16 -68.45 67.61
CA ALA A 184 61.30 -68.42 69.08
C ALA A 184 60.27 -69.33 69.78
N ILE A 185 60.63 -70.60 69.94
CA ILE A 185 59.94 -71.57 70.78
C ILE A 185 60.17 -71.16 72.25
N GLY A 186 59.22 -70.44 72.85
CA GLY A 186 59.29 -70.07 74.27
C GLY A 186 58.11 -69.23 74.75
N SER A 187 57.10 -69.88 75.32
CA SER A 187 55.95 -69.32 76.08
C SER A 187 54.76 -68.70 75.30
N GLY A 188 53.96 -69.55 74.66
CA GLY A 188 52.49 -69.67 74.83
C GLY A 188 51.49 -68.50 74.77
N ARG A 189 51.86 -67.23 74.57
CA ARG A 189 50.91 -66.08 74.54
C ARG A 189 51.04 -65.01 73.42
N PRO A 190 52.02 -65.00 72.49
CA PRO A 190 52.12 -63.91 71.50
C PRO A 190 51.20 -64.05 70.27
N ALA A 191 50.78 -65.27 69.88
CA ALA A 191 49.98 -65.49 68.68
C ALA A 191 48.58 -64.86 68.74
N GLY A 192 47.92 -64.90 69.92
CA GLY A 192 46.59 -64.30 70.09
C GLY A 192 46.58 -62.77 69.99
N ARG A 193 47.68 -62.11 70.38
CA ARG A 193 47.79 -60.64 70.29
C ARG A 193 47.97 -60.16 68.84
N LEU A 194 48.73 -60.89 68.03
CA LEU A 194 48.91 -60.58 66.61
C LEU A 194 47.62 -60.79 65.81
N VAL A 195 46.90 -61.88 66.08
CA VAL A 195 45.58 -62.11 65.45
C VAL A 195 44.59 -61.02 65.87
N ALA A 196 44.53 -60.65 67.15
CA ALA A 196 43.67 -59.56 67.62
C ALA A 196 44.04 -58.20 67.00
N ALA A 197 45.34 -57.89 66.86
CA ALA A 197 45.80 -56.67 66.20
C ALA A 197 45.44 -56.64 64.71
N ARG A 198 45.60 -57.77 64.00
CA ARG A 198 45.23 -57.88 62.58
C ARG A 198 43.71 -57.76 62.39
N VAL A 199 42.92 -58.39 63.26
CA VAL A 199 41.46 -58.26 63.26
C VAL A 199 41.06 -56.81 63.51
N ALA A 200 41.65 -56.13 64.50
CA ALA A 200 41.36 -54.72 64.78
C ALA A 200 41.70 -53.79 63.59
N VAL A 201 42.82 -54.04 62.90
CA VAL A 201 43.20 -53.26 61.69
C VAL A 201 42.23 -53.53 60.53
N LEU A 202 41.83 -54.79 60.31
CA LEU A 202 40.86 -55.16 59.28
C LEU A 202 39.47 -54.60 59.58
N GLU A 203 39.01 -54.68 60.82
CA GLU A 203 37.75 -54.07 61.27
C GLU A 203 37.77 -52.56 61.08
N GLY A 204 38.87 -51.88 61.44
CA GLY A 204 39.05 -50.45 61.20
C GLY A 204 39.05 -50.09 59.71
N ALA A 205 39.69 -50.90 58.86
CA ALA A 205 39.70 -50.71 57.42
C ALA A 205 38.30 -50.90 56.81
N HIS A 206 37.58 -51.96 57.20
CA HIS A 206 36.20 -52.20 56.76
C HIS A 206 35.27 -51.08 57.23
N GLN A 207 35.41 -50.58 58.46
CA GLN A 207 34.63 -49.43 58.94
C GLN A 207 34.90 -48.16 58.15
N ALA A 208 36.16 -47.89 57.81
CA ALA A 208 36.53 -46.75 56.97
C ALA A 208 35.96 -46.87 55.54
N GLU A 209 35.96 -48.08 54.98
CA GLU A 209 35.35 -48.35 53.67
C GLU A 209 33.83 -48.18 53.70
N ILE A 210 33.15 -48.72 54.72
CA ILE A 210 31.71 -48.50 54.92
C ILE A 210 31.39 -47.01 55.04
N ALA A 211 32.20 -46.25 55.78
CA ALA A 211 32.04 -44.80 55.89
C ALA A 211 32.27 -44.08 54.55
N GLN A 212 33.23 -44.53 53.74
CA GLN A 212 33.45 -44.00 52.40
C GLN A 212 32.27 -44.31 51.47
N LEU A 213 31.79 -45.55 51.45
CA LEU A 213 30.65 -45.96 50.62
C LEU A 213 29.36 -45.23 51.00
N ARG A 214 29.14 -45.00 52.31
CA ARG A 214 28.03 -44.17 52.80
C ARG A 214 28.14 -42.74 52.29
N ARG A 215 29.31 -42.11 52.40
CA ARG A 215 29.52 -40.76 51.85
C ARG A 215 29.29 -40.70 50.35
N SER A 216 29.82 -41.66 49.57
CA SER A 216 29.59 -41.69 48.13
C SER A 216 28.12 -41.95 47.77
N LEU A 217 27.40 -42.74 48.58
CA LEU A 217 25.97 -42.96 48.40
C LEU A 217 25.19 -41.67 48.70
N ASP A 218 25.52 -40.96 49.78
CA ASP A 218 24.90 -39.69 50.13
C ASP A 218 25.18 -38.62 49.06
N GLU A 219 26.41 -38.54 48.53
CA GLU A 219 26.78 -37.68 47.41
C GLU A 219 25.97 -38.03 46.15
N ALA A 220 25.88 -39.31 45.78
CA ALA A 220 25.09 -39.75 44.62
C ALA A 220 23.59 -39.44 44.79
N VAL A 221 23.05 -39.60 46.00
CA VAL A 221 21.66 -39.22 46.32
C VAL A 221 21.48 -37.71 46.22
N SER A 222 22.46 -36.91 46.65
CA SER A 222 22.39 -35.45 46.56
C SER A 222 22.41 -34.96 45.10
N LEU A 223 23.28 -35.55 44.27
CA LEU A 223 23.36 -35.28 42.83
C LEU A 223 22.06 -35.71 42.12
N GLY A 224 21.48 -36.85 42.51
CA GLY A 224 20.18 -37.28 41.97
C GLY A 224 19.06 -36.28 42.25
N ARG A 225 19.02 -35.71 43.46
CA ARG A 225 18.04 -34.66 43.81
C ARG A 225 18.27 -33.37 43.03
N GLU A 226 19.53 -32.97 42.83
CA GLU A 226 19.87 -31.79 42.03
C GLU A 226 19.47 -31.98 40.57
N GLN A 227 19.76 -33.15 39.99
CA GLN A 227 19.35 -33.51 38.64
C GLN A 227 17.83 -33.50 38.48
N ASP A 228 17.09 -34.06 39.44
CA ASP A 228 15.62 -33.98 39.46
C ASP A 228 15.11 -32.55 39.54
N GLN A 229 15.76 -31.69 40.33
CA GLN A 229 15.42 -30.28 40.42
C GLN A 229 15.66 -29.56 39.08
N ILE A 230 16.78 -29.82 38.42
CA ILE A 230 17.10 -29.29 37.09
C ILE A 230 16.07 -29.77 36.06
N HIS A 231 15.71 -31.05 36.06
CA HIS A 231 14.67 -31.58 35.17
C HIS A 231 13.30 -30.94 35.43
N ARG A 232 12.94 -30.66 36.68
CA ARG A 232 11.70 -29.93 36.99
C ARG A 232 11.72 -28.51 36.44
N LYS A 233 12.84 -27.78 36.59
CA LYS A 233 13.02 -26.43 36.04
C LYS A 233 12.97 -26.41 34.51
N HIS A 234 13.62 -27.38 33.84
CA HIS A 234 13.51 -27.50 32.39
C HIS A 234 12.08 -27.80 31.97
N ARG A 235 11.37 -28.72 32.64
CA ARG A 235 9.97 -29.01 32.33
C ARG A 235 9.05 -27.80 32.52
N SER A 236 9.27 -26.96 33.53
CA SER A 236 8.47 -25.74 33.69
C SER A 236 8.79 -24.72 32.60
N SER A 237 10.08 -24.51 32.30
CA SER A 237 10.50 -23.60 31.23
C SER A 237 10.01 -24.04 29.85
N THR A 238 10.01 -25.33 29.54
CA THR A 238 9.44 -25.84 28.29
C THR A 238 7.94 -25.54 28.19
N ARG A 239 7.17 -25.71 29.27
CA ARG A 239 5.73 -25.37 29.28
C ARG A 239 5.46 -23.88 29.11
N GLU A 240 6.30 -23.02 29.70
CA GLU A 240 6.20 -21.58 29.52
C GLU A 240 6.46 -21.18 28.07
N LEU A 241 7.50 -21.76 27.45
CA LEU A 241 7.80 -21.57 26.03
C LEU A 241 6.65 -22.05 25.15
N ASP A 242 6.09 -23.24 25.42
CA ASP A 242 4.93 -23.75 24.68
C ASP A 242 3.74 -22.77 24.77
N GLY A 243 3.45 -22.22 25.96
CA GLY A 243 2.42 -21.21 26.13
C GLY A 243 2.69 -19.90 25.38
N HIS A 244 3.95 -19.49 25.27
CA HIS A 244 4.33 -18.34 24.44
C HIS A 244 4.16 -18.63 22.94
N PHE A 245 4.48 -19.83 22.47
CA PHE A 245 4.24 -20.23 21.09
C PHE A 245 2.75 -20.24 20.75
N GLU A 246 1.90 -20.80 21.63
CA GLU A 246 0.45 -20.79 21.45
C GLU A 246 -0.13 -19.35 21.39
N GLU A 247 0.37 -18.43 22.20
CA GLU A 247 -0.02 -17.02 22.15
C GLU A 247 0.40 -16.36 20.82
N VAL A 248 1.61 -16.63 20.34
CA VAL A 248 2.09 -16.13 19.04
C VAL A 248 1.23 -16.68 17.91
N ASP A 249 0.93 -17.97 17.92
CA ASP A 249 0.07 -18.61 16.91
C ASP A 249 -1.34 -18.01 16.89
N ARG A 250 -1.92 -17.74 18.08
CA ARG A 250 -3.20 -17.02 18.19
C ARG A 250 -3.12 -15.61 17.61
N ARG A 251 -2.06 -14.85 17.89
CA ARG A 251 -1.86 -13.52 17.29
C ARG A 251 -1.71 -13.59 15.78
N CYS A 252 -0.97 -14.56 15.27
CA CYS A 252 -0.83 -14.79 13.84
C CYS A 252 -2.17 -15.17 13.18
N ALA A 253 -3.00 -15.99 13.82
CA ALA A 253 -4.34 -16.30 13.32
C ALA A 253 -5.21 -15.03 13.22
N ASN A 254 -5.25 -14.22 14.28
CA ASN A 254 -6.00 -12.96 14.30
C ASN A 254 -5.53 -11.98 13.22
N LEU A 255 -4.21 -11.85 13.02
CA LEU A 255 -3.65 -10.99 11.97
C LEU A 255 -4.02 -11.48 10.56
N ARG A 256 -4.05 -12.81 10.35
CA ARG A 256 -4.48 -13.38 9.06
C ARG A 256 -5.96 -13.11 8.80
N GLU A 257 -6.82 -13.26 9.80
CA GLU A 257 -8.24 -12.94 9.68
C GLU A 257 -8.47 -11.45 9.39
N PHE A 258 -7.76 -10.57 10.09
CA PHE A 258 -7.81 -9.13 9.83
C PHE A 258 -7.35 -8.78 8.41
N THR A 259 -6.25 -9.38 7.95
CA THR A 259 -5.73 -9.20 6.58
C THR A 259 -6.76 -9.67 5.54
N ARG A 260 -7.44 -10.80 5.78
CA ARG A 260 -8.52 -11.28 4.92
C ARG A 260 -9.70 -10.29 4.89
N GLY A 261 -10.09 -9.73 6.04
CA GLY A 261 -11.12 -8.70 6.13
C GLY A 261 -10.79 -7.46 5.29
N LEU A 262 -9.56 -6.95 5.39
CA LEU A 262 -9.10 -5.83 4.57
C LEU A 262 -9.09 -6.15 3.07
N GLN A 263 -8.73 -7.38 2.68
CA GLN A 263 -8.79 -7.82 1.28
C GLN A 263 -10.22 -7.84 0.74
N GLU A 264 -11.19 -8.29 1.55
CA GLU A 264 -12.60 -8.27 1.17
C GLU A 264 -13.13 -6.84 1.03
N GLU A 265 -12.76 -5.93 1.94
CA GLU A 265 -13.12 -4.51 1.86
C GLU A 265 -12.52 -3.82 0.64
N LEU A 266 -11.24 -4.06 0.34
CA LEU A 266 -10.60 -3.56 -0.88
C LEU A 266 -11.28 -4.10 -2.14
N GLY A 267 -11.67 -5.38 -2.15
CA GLY A 267 -12.44 -5.98 -3.23
C GLY A 267 -13.79 -5.29 -3.43
N ARG A 268 -14.54 -5.04 -2.35
CA ARG A 268 -15.81 -4.29 -2.40
C ARG A 268 -15.62 -2.87 -2.92
N LEU A 269 -14.60 -2.15 -2.42
CA LEU A 269 -14.31 -0.79 -2.85
C LEU A 269 -13.94 -0.73 -4.35
N SER A 270 -13.14 -1.69 -4.83
CA SER A 270 -12.81 -1.81 -6.25
C SER A 270 -14.06 -2.00 -7.11
N THR A 271 -14.98 -2.90 -6.73
CA THR A 271 -16.23 -3.08 -7.49
C THR A 271 -17.13 -1.84 -7.47
N ALA A 272 -17.16 -1.10 -6.35
CA ALA A 272 -17.91 0.15 -6.25
C ALA A 272 -17.31 1.25 -7.13
N MET A 273 -15.97 1.37 -7.18
CA MET A 273 -15.27 2.29 -8.06
C MET A 273 -15.53 1.99 -9.53
N SER A 274 -15.42 0.73 -9.97
CA SER A 274 -15.74 0.36 -11.35
C SER A 274 -17.20 0.65 -11.72
N SER A 275 -18.13 0.49 -10.77
CA SER A 275 -19.53 0.89 -10.97
C SER A 275 -19.68 2.42 -11.13
N GLN A 276 -18.94 3.21 -10.35
CA GLN A 276 -18.93 4.67 -10.51
C GLN A 276 -18.31 5.10 -11.83
N GLU A 277 -17.22 4.48 -12.26
CA GLU A 277 -16.60 4.72 -13.57
C GLU A 277 -17.58 4.41 -14.71
N GLN A 278 -18.28 3.28 -14.65
CA GLN A 278 -19.31 2.96 -15.64
C GLN A 278 -20.45 3.98 -15.65
N ARG A 279 -20.90 4.44 -14.47
CA ARG A 279 -21.93 5.48 -14.37
C ARG A 279 -21.45 6.81 -14.94
N ALA A 280 -20.18 7.17 -14.73
CA ALA A 280 -19.59 8.38 -15.29
C ALA A 280 -19.53 8.30 -16.82
N ALA A 281 -19.07 7.17 -17.38
CA ALA A 281 -19.06 6.94 -18.83
C ALA A 281 -20.46 7.03 -19.45
N ASN A 282 -21.47 6.45 -18.81
CA ASN A 282 -22.86 6.55 -19.29
C ASN A 282 -23.38 8.00 -19.23
N LEU A 283 -23.01 8.78 -18.22
CA LEU A 283 -23.39 10.20 -18.13
C LEU A 283 -22.69 11.03 -19.20
N GLU A 284 -21.43 10.74 -19.51
CA GLU A 284 -20.73 11.38 -20.63
C GLU A 284 -21.45 11.12 -21.96
N GLU A 285 -21.88 9.89 -22.22
CA GLU A 285 -22.66 9.55 -23.43
C GLU A 285 -23.96 10.35 -23.52
N VAL A 286 -24.71 10.45 -22.41
CA VAL A 286 -25.95 11.25 -22.35
C VAL A 286 -25.67 12.74 -22.61
N VAL A 287 -24.58 13.29 -22.06
CA VAL A 287 -24.19 14.68 -22.28
C VAL A 287 -23.80 14.92 -23.74
N HIS A 288 -23.08 13.99 -24.39
CA HIS A 288 -22.75 14.09 -25.81
C HIS A 288 -24.02 14.05 -26.67
N SER A 289 -24.93 13.11 -26.42
CA SER A 289 -26.21 13.02 -27.14
C SER A 289 -27.07 14.29 -26.96
N ALA A 290 -27.12 14.85 -25.75
CA ALA A 290 -27.79 16.12 -25.50
C ALA A 290 -27.10 17.29 -26.23
N GLY A 291 -25.77 17.29 -26.31
CA GLY A 291 -24.97 18.25 -27.08
C GLY A 291 -25.30 18.22 -28.56
N ASP A 292 -25.40 17.03 -29.16
CA ASP A 292 -25.80 16.86 -30.56
C ASP A 292 -27.25 17.34 -30.79
N GLY A 293 -28.16 17.03 -29.87
CA GLY A 293 -29.54 17.54 -29.88
C GLY A 293 -29.61 19.07 -29.84
N LEU A 294 -28.79 19.72 -29.01
CA LEU A 294 -28.71 21.19 -28.97
C LEU A 294 -28.09 21.77 -30.24
N ALA A 295 -27.09 21.12 -30.83
CA ALA A 295 -26.46 21.56 -32.08
C ALA A 295 -27.47 21.50 -33.25
N THR A 296 -28.26 20.42 -33.34
CA THR A 296 -29.32 20.30 -34.35
C THR A 296 -30.40 21.37 -34.19
N LEU A 297 -30.86 21.62 -32.96
CA LEU A 297 -31.79 22.73 -32.67
C LEU A 297 -31.21 24.09 -33.03
N GLY A 298 -29.92 24.32 -32.75
CA GLY A 298 -29.21 25.53 -33.15
C GLY A 298 -29.25 25.75 -34.67
N SER A 299 -28.96 24.71 -35.45
CA SER A 299 -29.01 24.79 -36.92
C SER A 299 -30.43 25.06 -37.47
N LEU A 300 -31.47 24.52 -36.83
CA LEU A 300 -32.85 24.77 -37.19
C LEU A 300 -33.26 26.21 -36.89
N LEU A 301 -32.88 26.74 -35.72
CA LEU A 301 -33.15 28.13 -35.35
C LEU A 301 -32.44 29.10 -36.28
N GLU A 302 -31.18 28.86 -36.62
CA GLU A 302 -30.45 29.68 -37.60
C GLU A 302 -31.13 29.65 -38.97
N GLY A 303 -31.61 28.47 -39.40
CA GLY A 303 -32.39 28.33 -40.64
C GLY A 303 -33.75 29.05 -40.60
N GLN A 304 -34.40 29.13 -39.44
CA GLN A 304 -35.62 29.92 -39.28
C GLN A 304 -35.32 31.42 -39.28
N GLU A 305 -34.26 31.85 -38.60
CA GLU A 305 -33.82 33.26 -38.58
C GLU A 305 -33.51 33.78 -39.98
N ARG A 306 -32.77 33.00 -40.80
CA ARG A 306 -32.52 33.32 -42.21
C ARG A 306 -33.80 33.46 -43.01
N ARG A 307 -34.74 32.50 -42.90
CA ARG A 307 -36.05 32.57 -43.58
C ARG A 307 -36.87 33.79 -43.15
N THR A 308 -36.89 34.13 -41.87
CA THR A 308 -37.58 35.34 -41.40
C THR A 308 -36.95 36.62 -41.93
N SER A 309 -35.62 36.64 -42.05
CA SER A 309 -34.88 37.75 -42.64
C SER A 309 -35.17 37.92 -44.14
N GLU A 310 -35.18 36.81 -44.89
CA GLU A 310 -35.56 36.78 -46.32
C GLU A 310 -36.99 37.26 -46.54
N LEU A 311 -37.95 36.78 -45.72
CA LEU A 311 -39.34 37.24 -45.77
C LEU A 311 -39.46 38.74 -45.44
N GLY A 312 -38.69 39.24 -44.46
CA GLY A 312 -38.64 40.66 -44.13
C GLY A 312 -38.13 41.52 -45.29
N GLN A 313 -37.10 41.05 -46.01
CA GLN A 313 -36.59 41.71 -47.21
C GLN A 313 -37.62 41.71 -48.35
N ALA A 314 -38.26 40.56 -48.61
CA ALA A 314 -39.30 40.42 -49.63
C ALA A 314 -40.53 41.30 -49.36
N LEU A 315 -40.92 41.44 -48.08
CA LEU A 315 -42.00 42.34 -47.68
C LEU A 315 -41.61 43.81 -47.88
N SER A 316 -40.36 44.17 -47.55
CA SER A 316 -39.83 45.52 -47.76
C SER A 316 -39.83 45.90 -49.24
N THR A 317 -39.35 45.02 -50.12
CA THR A 317 -39.38 45.25 -51.58
C THR A 317 -40.80 45.37 -52.10
N ALA A 318 -41.71 44.45 -51.71
CA ALA A 318 -43.11 44.53 -52.09
C ALA A 318 -43.78 45.83 -51.62
N SER A 319 -43.45 46.30 -50.41
CA SER A 319 -43.97 47.58 -49.88
C SER A 319 -43.47 48.79 -50.69
N ALA A 320 -42.20 48.77 -51.15
CA ALA A 320 -41.63 49.80 -51.99
C ALA A 320 -42.30 49.83 -53.38
N ASP A 321 -42.54 48.65 -53.97
CA ASP A 321 -43.24 48.51 -55.25
C ASP A 321 -44.68 49.03 -55.16
N LEU A 322 -45.41 48.70 -54.08
CA LEU A 322 -46.75 49.23 -53.82
C LEU A 322 -46.75 50.76 -53.68
N ALA A 323 -45.77 51.34 -52.98
CA ALA A 323 -45.62 52.79 -52.87
C ALA A 323 -45.37 53.45 -54.24
N GLN A 324 -44.55 52.83 -55.09
CA GLN A 324 -44.32 53.30 -56.47
C GLN A 324 -45.58 53.21 -57.33
N LEU A 325 -46.34 52.11 -57.24
CA LEU A 325 -47.60 51.93 -57.95
C LEU A 325 -48.65 52.93 -57.49
N SER A 326 -48.80 53.14 -56.18
CA SER A 326 -49.68 54.16 -55.60
C SER A 326 -49.36 55.54 -56.18
N LYS A 327 -48.07 55.91 -56.18
CA LYS A 327 -47.61 57.17 -56.77
C LYS A 327 -47.96 57.29 -58.26
N ARG A 328 -47.70 56.25 -59.05
CA ARG A 328 -48.06 56.24 -60.49
C ARG A 328 -49.56 56.40 -60.72
N LEU A 329 -50.39 55.83 -59.85
CA LEU A 329 -51.84 55.92 -59.92
C LEU A 329 -52.31 57.34 -59.56
N GLU A 330 -51.71 57.96 -58.54
CA GLU A 330 -51.91 59.37 -58.19
C GLU A 330 -51.54 60.30 -59.36
N ASP A 331 -50.37 60.09 -59.98
CA ASP A 331 -49.89 60.83 -61.14
C ASP A 331 -50.81 60.63 -62.36
N SER A 332 -51.35 59.42 -62.56
CA SER A 332 -52.34 59.14 -63.61
C SER A 332 -53.65 59.89 -63.34
N ARG A 333 -54.15 59.84 -62.09
CA ARG A 333 -55.37 60.52 -61.66
C ARG A 333 -55.26 62.03 -61.83
N GLN A 334 -54.12 62.63 -61.48
CA GLN A 334 -53.86 64.07 -61.71
C GLN A 334 -53.82 64.42 -63.19
N ARG A 335 -53.21 63.57 -64.03
CA ARG A 335 -53.22 63.76 -65.49
C ARG A 335 -54.64 63.68 -66.08
N ASP A 336 -55.46 62.76 -65.60
CA ASP A 336 -56.85 62.61 -66.07
C ASP A 336 -57.72 63.80 -65.63
N LEU A 337 -57.55 64.32 -64.41
CA LEU A 337 -58.23 65.54 -63.94
C LEU A 337 -57.80 66.77 -64.75
N GLY A 338 -56.50 66.94 -65.04
CA GLY A 338 -56.01 68.02 -65.92
C GLY A 338 -56.50 67.89 -67.38
N ARG A 339 -56.79 66.67 -67.84
CA ARG A 339 -57.45 66.43 -69.15
C ARG A 339 -58.93 66.79 -69.13
N GLY A 340 -59.63 66.57 -68.01
CA GLY A 340 -61.03 66.92 -67.83
C GLY A 340 -61.29 68.43 -67.88
N GLU A 341 -60.38 69.24 -67.36
CA GLU A 341 -60.49 70.71 -67.37
C GLU A 341 -60.30 71.34 -68.77
N LEU A 342 -59.54 70.68 -69.67
CA LEU A 342 -59.44 71.05 -71.09
C LEU A 342 -60.57 70.46 -71.96
N SER A 343 -61.46 69.65 -71.37
CA SER A 343 -62.62 69.02 -72.02
C SER A 343 -63.95 69.61 -71.53
N GLY A 344 -63.95 70.89 -71.15
CA GLY A 344 -65.15 71.68 -70.84
C GLY A 344 -65.80 72.36 -72.06
N ALA A 345 -65.50 71.93 -73.29
CA ALA A 345 -66.10 72.47 -74.51
C ALA A 345 -66.34 71.37 -75.57
N ALA A 346 -67.18 70.38 -75.25
CA ALA A 346 -67.74 69.48 -76.25
C ALA A 346 -69.03 68.81 -75.74
N GLU A 347 -70.08 69.62 -75.57
CA GLU A 347 -71.45 69.11 -75.62
C GLU A 347 -71.77 68.67 -77.06
N ARG A 348 -71.80 67.35 -77.29
CA ARG A 348 -72.82 66.61 -78.06
C ARG A 348 -72.31 65.21 -78.38
N GLY A 349 -72.90 64.20 -77.75
CA GLY A 349 -72.58 62.81 -78.04
C GLY A 349 -73.31 61.79 -77.15
N GLU A 350 -74.53 62.12 -76.75
CA GLU A 350 -75.41 61.26 -75.96
C GLU A 350 -76.00 60.17 -76.87
N ARG A 351 -75.18 59.13 -77.16
CA ARG A 351 -75.63 57.81 -77.67
C ARG A 351 -74.56 56.70 -77.75
N ASP A 352 -73.36 56.88 -77.19
CA ASP A 352 -72.31 55.82 -77.12
C ASP A 352 -71.95 55.41 -75.67
N PHE A 353 -72.70 55.88 -74.68
CA PHE A 353 -72.41 55.68 -73.25
C PHE A 353 -72.64 54.22 -72.79
N ASP A 354 -73.58 53.50 -73.40
CA ASP A 354 -73.90 52.10 -73.01
C ASP A 354 -72.84 51.07 -73.41
N ARG A 355 -71.99 51.37 -74.40
CA ARG A 355 -70.90 50.45 -74.81
C ARG A 355 -69.67 50.55 -73.92
N ARG A 356 -69.44 51.71 -73.30
CA ARG A 356 -68.29 51.97 -72.40
C ARG A 356 -68.56 51.53 -70.96
N THR A 357 -69.80 51.59 -70.49
CA THR A 357 -70.20 50.98 -69.21
C THR A 357 -70.09 49.46 -69.28
N SER A 358 -70.55 48.85 -70.38
CA SER A 358 -70.44 47.40 -70.61
C SER A 358 -68.97 46.90 -70.62
N GLN A 359 -68.07 47.62 -71.31
CA GLN A 359 -66.63 47.26 -71.28
C GLN A 359 -65.95 47.48 -69.92
N ARG A 360 -66.45 48.43 -69.12
CA ARG A 360 -65.91 48.69 -67.78
C ARG A 360 -66.39 47.65 -66.77
N GLU A 361 -67.62 47.18 -66.92
CA GLU A 361 -68.15 46.05 -66.15
C GLU A 361 -67.49 44.72 -66.54
N GLU A 362 -67.18 44.49 -67.81
CA GLU A 362 -66.40 43.32 -68.24
C GLU A 362 -64.99 43.32 -67.65
N ARG A 363 -64.28 44.46 -67.69
CA ARG A 363 -62.95 44.57 -67.04
C ARG A 363 -63.03 44.41 -65.52
N GLN A 364 -64.05 44.93 -64.87
CA GLN A 364 -64.26 44.70 -63.44
C GLN A 364 -64.55 43.23 -63.13
N ARG A 365 -65.28 42.52 -64.00
CA ARG A 365 -65.50 41.07 -63.84
C ARG A 365 -64.20 40.29 -64.04
N GLU A 366 -63.38 40.64 -65.03
CA GLU A 366 -62.06 40.04 -65.22
C GLU A 366 -61.13 40.29 -64.01
N ASP A 367 -61.14 41.51 -63.47
CA ASP A 367 -60.37 41.85 -62.27
C ASP A 367 -60.88 41.06 -61.05
N ILE A 368 -62.21 40.97 -60.86
CA ILE A 368 -62.82 40.19 -59.77
C ILE A 368 -62.48 38.70 -59.93
N ASP A 369 -62.54 38.15 -61.14
CA ASP A 369 -62.19 36.75 -61.41
C ASP A 369 -60.70 36.47 -61.20
N SER A 370 -59.82 37.44 -61.53
CA SER A 370 -58.40 37.34 -61.26
C SER A 370 -58.11 37.33 -59.75
N VAL A 371 -58.82 38.16 -58.98
CA VAL A 371 -58.73 38.18 -57.51
C VAL A 371 -59.24 36.86 -56.92
N TRP A 372 -60.37 36.34 -57.39
CA TRP A 372 -60.87 35.03 -56.94
C TRP A 372 -59.93 33.88 -57.28
N LYS A 373 -59.29 33.94 -58.45
CA LYS A 373 -58.28 32.96 -58.84
C LYS A 373 -57.05 33.02 -57.93
N ALA A 374 -56.54 34.22 -57.66
CA ALA A 374 -55.42 34.40 -56.73
C ALA A 374 -55.78 33.94 -55.30
N LEU A 375 -57.01 34.19 -54.84
CA LEU A 375 -57.51 33.71 -53.56
C LEU A 375 -57.57 32.18 -53.48
N ARG A 376 -57.97 31.52 -54.57
CA ARG A 376 -58.02 30.06 -54.65
C ARG A 376 -56.61 29.46 -54.66
N GLU A 377 -55.67 30.04 -55.41
CA GLU A 377 -54.26 29.62 -55.42
C GLU A 377 -53.61 29.79 -54.04
N LEU A 378 -53.89 30.90 -53.33
CA LEU A 378 -53.46 31.10 -51.95
C LEU A 378 -54.03 30.04 -50.99
N GLN A 379 -55.31 29.69 -51.16
CA GLN A 379 -55.96 28.68 -50.34
C GLN A 379 -55.35 27.29 -50.56
N GLU A 380 -55.05 26.91 -51.81
CA GLU A 380 -54.35 25.66 -52.13
C GLU A 380 -52.93 25.62 -51.55
N LEU A 381 -52.19 26.72 -51.62
CA LEU A 381 -50.86 26.86 -51.02
C LEU A 381 -50.90 26.65 -49.49
N VAL A 382 -51.86 27.27 -48.80
CA VAL A 382 -52.02 27.13 -47.35
C VAL A 382 -52.36 25.68 -46.98
N VAL A 383 -53.22 25.01 -47.76
CA VAL A 383 -53.54 23.59 -47.54
C VAL A 383 -52.28 22.74 -47.69
N HIS A 384 -51.52 22.88 -48.77
CA HIS A 384 -50.29 22.12 -48.97
C HIS A 384 -49.25 22.37 -47.88
N GLU A 385 -49.08 23.61 -47.43
CA GLU A 385 -48.14 23.90 -46.35
C GLU A 385 -48.60 23.28 -45.02
N SER A 386 -49.90 23.29 -44.74
CA SER A 386 -50.45 22.63 -43.54
C SER A 386 -50.26 21.11 -43.56
N GLU A 387 -50.43 20.46 -44.72
CA GLU A 387 -50.18 19.04 -44.91
C GLU A 387 -48.68 18.72 -44.73
N HIS A 388 -47.80 19.57 -45.24
CA HIS A 388 -46.35 19.40 -45.11
C HIS A 388 -45.89 19.54 -43.65
N ARG A 389 -46.42 20.52 -42.90
CA ARG A 389 -46.18 20.65 -41.45
C ARG A 389 -46.71 19.44 -40.67
N ALA A 390 -47.89 18.93 -41.04
CA ALA A 390 -48.46 17.73 -40.41
C ALA A 390 -47.66 16.45 -40.73
N ALA A 391 -47.03 16.35 -41.90
CA ALA A 391 -46.11 15.28 -42.23
C ALA A 391 -44.82 15.37 -41.40
N GLY A 392 -44.21 16.56 -41.33
CA GLY A 392 -43.00 16.77 -40.50
C GLY A 392 -43.22 16.48 -39.02
N LEU A 393 -44.38 16.85 -38.46
CA LEU A 393 -44.73 16.50 -37.07
C LEU A 393 -44.86 14.99 -36.85
N ARG A 394 -45.39 14.24 -37.84
CA ARG A 394 -45.45 12.77 -37.76
C ARG A 394 -44.06 12.13 -37.78
N GLU A 395 -43.12 12.69 -38.53
CA GLU A 395 -41.74 12.22 -38.57
C GLU A 395 -41.02 12.47 -37.23
N VAL A 396 -41.15 13.68 -36.66
CA VAL A 396 -40.57 14.01 -35.36
C VAL A 396 -41.14 13.13 -34.24
N LEU A 397 -42.45 12.88 -34.25
CA LEU A 397 -43.07 11.98 -33.27
C LEU A 397 -42.66 10.52 -33.47
N GLY A 398 -42.38 10.09 -34.71
CA GLY A 398 -41.89 8.75 -35.01
C GLY A 398 -40.44 8.49 -34.55
N VAL A 399 -39.61 9.53 -34.42
CA VAL A 399 -38.22 9.42 -33.92
C VAL A 399 -38.18 9.36 -32.38
N LEU A 400 -39.22 9.88 -31.71
CA LEU A 400 -39.31 9.93 -30.24
C LEU A 400 -39.97 8.69 -29.62
N ALA A 401 -40.60 7.82 -30.42
CA ALA A 401 -41.22 6.57 -29.99
C ALA A 401 -40.32 5.38 -30.31
#